data_AF-A0A7K1VT42-F1
#
_entry.id   AF-A0A7K1VT42-F1
#
_cell.length_a   1.000
_cell.length_b   1.000
_cell.length_c   1.000
_cell.angle_alpha   90.00
_cell.angle_beta   90.00
_cell.angle_gamma   90.00
#
_symmetry.space_group_name_H-M   'P 1'
#
loop_
_entity.id
_entity.type
_entity.pdbx_description
1 polymer ?
#
loop_
_entity_poly.entity_id
_entity_poly.type
_entity_poly.pdbx_seq_one_letter_code
_entity_poly.pdbx_strand_id
1 'polypeptide(L)'
;MRFAPPQLVLSAVNALDGAPPVAVVSVPALLRAGRRQGTDPSLTPVPFGSGEELELLREFFALPRPPKPDRPFYAPWSLTSKDPSWQTTKYPGGGLQRQRNHLMNQGVVFVQHKAVGRGRDKWSLTHQAGAELRERHHSSIRLIDLAIWFGRDVDVDALDPAITGGVTGGVERLLKWFKHEFEPQRGDLIGTIYEDGVPAEVSGTDFADTVVDEGTYELLGSLPPAPVVSMTFPDLVSAVETYLTDEKYELPEGLVRRVLTAWMRGDIVVLVGQPGTGKSLFANLIGRAMENLLDLDAPLVVPIRADFDEAEFIGYERLDGSPEFRDFTTGVLRTEDPLEARVVILEEFNLAAIETYLSSVLVASQDKERLVRLPAGEQAQLPIDTFIIATCNSYRDEPETRTRVSSPTKRRSTVITMPNVLGDRFDEDPDNAVLRLAIDLISSERDRVERRGQRSAAAQFDGIRLSHLKTVTSLTDLSSEVRESLQLVTTAILDTPTGRSWFTLGLLRDVALNIAQAERSASTELEALGYAVADKLVHQLRGSFADVEDLRSAYASLPNADEIDRLLERMMDGPSDELLPLL
;
A
#
# COMPACT_ATOMS: atom_id res chain seq x y z
N MET A 1 5.94 13.83 31.15
CA MET A 1 5.02 12.70 30.94
C MET A 1 5.91 11.50 30.82
N ARG A 2 5.70 10.47 31.64
CA ARG A 2 6.56 9.28 31.69
C ARG A 2 5.69 8.04 31.74
N PHE A 3 5.97 7.06 30.88
CA PHE A 3 5.18 5.84 30.70
C PHE A 3 6.07 4.60 30.80
N ALA A 4 5.46 3.45 31.06
CA ALA A 4 6.18 2.18 31.08
C ALA A 4 6.76 1.89 29.68
N PRO A 5 8.06 1.63 29.54
CA PRO A 5 8.66 1.41 28.22
C PRO A 5 8.22 0.05 27.64
N PRO A 6 8.20 -0.10 26.30
CA PRO A 6 7.83 -1.34 25.60
C PRO A 6 8.40 -2.63 26.20
N GLN A 7 9.71 -2.65 26.44
CA GLN A 7 10.41 -3.82 26.98
C GLN A 7 9.92 -4.23 28.36
N LEU A 8 9.53 -3.25 29.19
CA LEU A 8 9.01 -3.51 30.53
C LEU A 8 7.60 -4.10 30.46
N VAL A 9 6.77 -3.59 29.53
CA VAL A 9 5.41 -4.13 29.28
C VAL A 9 5.49 -5.57 28.78
N LEU A 10 6.37 -5.87 27.81
CA LEU A 10 6.56 -7.22 27.29
C LEU A 10 7.09 -8.18 28.36
N SER A 11 8.01 -7.73 29.20
CA SER A 11 8.53 -8.51 30.34
C SER A 11 7.42 -8.84 31.35
N ALA A 12 6.58 -7.86 31.69
CA ALA A 12 5.43 -8.07 32.57
C ALA A 12 4.42 -9.05 31.98
N VAL A 13 4.13 -8.95 30.68
CA VAL A 13 3.25 -9.89 29.98
C VAL A 13 3.80 -11.32 30.04
N ASN A 14 5.10 -11.51 29.77
CA ASN A 14 5.74 -12.82 29.88
C ASN A 14 5.71 -13.37 31.31
N ALA A 15 5.87 -12.52 32.32
CA ALA A 15 5.81 -12.93 33.73
C ALA A 15 4.39 -13.30 34.19
N LEU A 16 3.36 -12.74 33.55
CA LEU A 16 1.96 -13.05 33.82
C LEU A 16 1.50 -14.36 33.15
N ASP A 17 2.27 -14.92 32.22
CA ASP A 17 1.89 -16.15 31.53
C ASP A 17 1.68 -17.33 32.50
N GLY A 18 0.58 -18.05 32.30
CA GLY A 18 0.18 -19.15 33.18
C GLY A 18 -0.48 -18.71 34.50
N ALA A 19 -0.62 -17.40 34.76
CA ALA A 19 -1.33 -16.92 35.95
C ALA A 19 -2.83 -17.28 35.92
N PRO A 20 -3.47 -17.52 37.09
CA PRO A 20 -4.91 -17.74 37.13
C PRO A 20 -5.71 -16.51 36.63
N PRO A 21 -6.61 -16.66 35.63
CA PRO A 21 -7.41 -15.54 35.11
C PRO A 21 -8.24 -14.85 36.19
N VAL A 22 -8.70 -15.61 37.18
CA VAL A 22 -9.42 -15.10 38.36
C VAL A 22 -8.56 -14.14 39.18
N ALA A 23 -7.27 -14.41 39.35
CA ALA A 23 -6.37 -13.52 40.06
C ALA A 23 -5.97 -12.30 39.22
N VAL A 24 -5.84 -12.44 37.89
CA VAL A 24 -5.48 -11.30 37.03
C VAL A 24 -6.67 -10.37 36.77
N VAL A 25 -7.90 -10.88 36.72
CA VAL A 25 -9.10 -10.12 36.31
C VAL A 25 -10.15 -10.05 37.43
N SER A 26 -10.69 -11.18 37.88
CA SER A 26 -11.86 -11.19 38.78
C SER A 26 -11.58 -10.59 40.15
N VAL A 27 -10.42 -10.90 40.76
CA VAL A 27 -10.03 -10.37 42.08
C VAL A 27 -9.77 -8.85 42.00
N PRO A 28 -8.94 -8.33 41.07
CA PRO A 28 -8.79 -6.89 40.87
C PRO A 28 -10.12 -6.17 40.58
N ALA A 29 -10.99 -6.75 39.75
CA ALA A 29 -12.30 -6.18 39.46
C ALA A 29 -13.18 -6.06 40.73
N LEU A 30 -13.19 -7.10 41.58
CA LEU A 30 -13.94 -7.09 42.84
C LEU A 30 -13.37 -6.07 43.84
N LEU A 31 -12.05 -6.01 43.98
CA LEU A 31 -11.41 -5.05 44.88
C LEU A 31 -11.65 -3.60 44.43
N ARG A 32 -11.53 -3.32 43.13
CA ARG A 32 -11.84 -2.01 42.56
C ARG A 32 -13.30 -1.62 42.75
N ALA A 33 -14.23 -2.57 42.59
CA ALA A 33 -15.65 -2.36 42.87
C ALA A 33 -15.92 -2.02 44.35
N GLY A 34 -15.20 -2.68 45.27
CA GLY A 34 -15.25 -2.37 46.70
C GLY A 34 -14.71 -0.99 47.03
N ARG A 35 -13.52 -0.65 46.53
CA ARG A 35 -12.90 0.68 46.71
C ARG A 35 -13.81 1.80 46.21
N ARG A 36 -14.40 1.68 45.01
CA ARG A 36 -15.36 2.66 44.47
C ARG A 36 -16.59 2.87 45.37
N GLN A 37 -16.91 1.90 46.22
CA GLN A 37 -17.99 1.96 47.21
C GLN A 37 -17.47 2.24 48.64
N GLY A 38 -16.18 2.51 48.83
CA GLY A 38 -15.56 2.72 50.14
C GLY A 38 -15.66 1.50 51.06
N THR A 39 -15.70 0.29 50.50
CA THR A 39 -15.98 -0.96 51.24
C THR A 39 -14.89 -2.00 50.98
N ASP A 40 -14.50 -2.73 52.03
CA ASP A 40 -13.56 -3.85 51.93
C ASP A 40 -14.29 -5.15 51.58
N PRO A 41 -14.10 -5.72 50.38
CA PRO A 41 -14.83 -6.91 49.93
C PRO A 41 -14.39 -8.19 50.63
N SER A 42 -13.34 -8.17 51.46
CA SER A 42 -12.98 -9.30 52.34
C SER A 42 -13.82 -9.35 53.62
N LEU A 43 -14.43 -8.22 53.99
CA LEU A 43 -15.25 -8.07 55.19
C LEU A 43 -16.74 -7.89 54.88
N THR A 44 -17.06 -7.14 53.82
CA THR A 44 -18.44 -6.75 53.48
C THR A 44 -18.74 -7.05 52.01
N PRO A 45 -19.84 -7.77 51.69
CA PRO A 45 -20.18 -8.09 50.31
C PRO A 45 -20.55 -6.86 49.47
N VAL A 46 -20.05 -6.81 48.24
CA VAL A 46 -20.28 -5.70 47.30
C VAL A 46 -20.97 -6.18 46.02
N PRO A 47 -21.86 -5.41 45.38
CA PRO A 47 -22.44 -5.75 44.08
C PRO A 47 -21.34 -5.99 43.04
N PHE A 48 -21.32 -7.18 42.46
CA PHE A 48 -20.25 -7.61 41.56
C PHE A 48 -20.72 -8.72 40.61
N GLY A 49 -20.12 -8.80 39.42
CA GLY A 49 -20.33 -9.89 38.48
C GLY A 49 -19.61 -9.64 37.15
N SER A 50 -20.18 -10.19 36.07
CA SER A 50 -19.60 -10.08 34.73
C SER A 50 -19.57 -8.64 34.18
N GLY A 51 -20.38 -7.73 34.74
CA GLY A 51 -20.40 -6.32 34.33
C GLY A 51 -19.11 -5.60 34.73
N GLU A 52 -18.71 -5.72 35.99
CA GLU A 52 -17.47 -5.14 36.51
C GLU A 52 -16.23 -5.76 35.87
N GLU A 53 -16.26 -7.08 35.63
CA GLU A 53 -15.18 -7.77 34.89
C GLU A 53 -15.09 -7.29 33.43
N LEU A 54 -16.22 -7.07 32.75
CA LEU A 54 -16.25 -6.54 31.39
C LEU A 54 -15.73 -5.11 31.32
N GLU A 55 -16.08 -4.27 32.30
CA GLU A 55 -15.55 -2.90 32.41
C GLU A 55 -14.03 -2.93 32.56
N LEU A 56 -13.51 -3.76 33.46
CA LEU A 56 -12.07 -3.94 33.67
C LEU A 56 -11.36 -4.40 32.39
N LEU A 57 -11.92 -5.40 31.69
CA LEU A 57 -11.35 -5.91 30.44
C LEU A 57 -11.36 -4.84 29.34
N ARG A 58 -12.42 -4.05 29.22
CA ARG A 58 -12.49 -2.95 28.24
C ARG A 58 -11.47 -1.86 28.50
N GLU A 59 -11.23 -1.54 29.76
CA GLU A 59 -10.31 -0.47 30.14
C GLU A 59 -8.85 -0.89 30.02
N PHE A 60 -8.51 -2.11 30.43
CA PHE A 60 -7.10 -2.51 30.58
C PHE A 60 -6.66 -3.65 29.68
N PHE A 61 -7.56 -4.40 29.05
CA PHE A 61 -7.19 -5.58 28.24
C PHE A 61 -7.64 -5.46 26.79
N ALA A 62 -8.50 -4.49 26.46
CA ALA A 62 -8.80 -4.16 25.08
C ALA A 62 -7.59 -3.45 24.47
N LEU A 63 -6.99 -4.08 23.47
CA LEU A 63 -5.91 -3.48 22.71
C LEU A 63 -6.45 -2.95 21.36
N PRO A 64 -5.86 -1.89 20.80
CA PRO A 64 -6.25 -1.40 19.48
C PRO A 64 -5.96 -2.44 18.41
N ARG A 65 -6.88 -2.63 17.45
CA ARG A 65 -6.72 -3.55 16.30
C ARG A 65 -6.53 -5.04 16.72
N PRO A 66 -7.51 -5.68 17.39
CA PRO A 66 -7.41 -7.09 17.76
C PRO A 66 -7.45 -8.01 16.52
N PRO A 67 -6.84 -9.21 16.56
CA PRO A 67 -6.77 -10.13 15.42
C PRO A 67 -8.13 -10.64 14.95
N LYS A 68 -9.15 -10.59 15.81
CA LYS A 68 -10.56 -10.81 15.45
C LYS A 68 -11.46 -9.80 16.16
N PRO A 69 -12.42 -9.15 15.48
CA PRO A 69 -13.32 -8.18 16.10
C PRO A 69 -14.14 -8.73 17.28
N ASP A 70 -14.45 -10.03 17.28
CA ASP A 70 -15.21 -10.67 18.35
C ASP A 70 -14.35 -11.01 19.59
N ARG A 71 -13.03 -10.84 19.50
CA ARG A 71 -12.02 -11.15 20.53
C ARG A 71 -11.14 -9.95 20.86
N PRO A 72 -11.70 -8.89 21.47
CA PRO A 72 -10.97 -7.65 21.68
C PRO A 72 -9.98 -7.70 22.85
N PHE A 73 -10.07 -8.70 23.75
CA PHE A 73 -9.32 -8.69 25.00
C PHE A 73 -8.08 -9.56 24.91
N TYR A 74 -6.89 -8.95 25.05
CA TYR A 74 -5.64 -9.69 25.19
C TYR A 74 -5.57 -10.36 26.56
N ALA A 75 -5.15 -11.62 26.61
CA ALA A 75 -5.02 -12.42 27.82
C ALA A 75 -3.53 -12.68 28.12
N PRO A 76 -2.86 -11.80 28.88
CA PRO A 76 -1.43 -11.94 29.19
C PRO A 76 -1.10 -13.23 29.96
N TRP A 77 -2.11 -13.86 30.58
CA TRP A 77 -1.98 -15.11 31.31
C TRP A 77 -2.01 -16.38 30.45
N SER A 78 -2.10 -16.25 29.12
CA SER A 78 -2.33 -17.36 28.21
C SER A 78 -1.45 -17.30 26.96
N LEU A 79 -0.20 -16.87 27.10
CA LEU A 79 0.78 -16.82 26.01
C LEU A 79 1.18 -18.23 25.55
N THR A 80 1.54 -19.12 26.48
CA THR A 80 1.99 -20.50 26.18
C THR A 80 0.89 -21.54 26.38
N SER A 81 -0.28 -21.11 26.83
CA SER A 81 -1.41 -22.00 27.10
C SER A 81 -2.11 -22.44 25.80
N LYS A 82 -2.84 -23.56 25.86
CA LYS A 82 -3.70 -24.00 24.75
C LYS A 82 -4.90 -23.07 24.52
N ASP A 83 -5.24 -22.25 25.51
CA ASP A 83 -6.33 -21.30 25.41
C ASP A 83 -5.91 -20.09 24.56
N PRO A 84 -6.86 -19.45 23.85
CA PRO A 84 -6.54 -18.32 23.01
C PRO A 84 -5.97 -17.15 23.83
N SER A 85 -4.85 -16.57 23.39
CA SER A 85 -4.31 -15.31 23.91
C SER A 85 -5.25 -14.10 23.70
N TRP A 86 -6.36 -14.28 22.96
CA TRP A 86 -7.40 -13.29 22.73
C TRP A 86 -8.80 -13.81 23.09
N GLN A 87 -9.46 -13.11 24.00
CA GLN A 87 -10.73 -13.51 24.62
C GLN A 87 -11.91 -12.75 24.02
N THR A 88 -13.04 -13.46 23.91
CA THR A 88 -14.27 -12.90 23.34
C THR A 88 -14.93 -11.87 24.26
N THR A 89 -15.80 -11.02 23.70
CA THR A 89 -16.67 -10.12 24.49
C THR A 89 -17.56 -10.85 25.50
N LYS A 90 -17.82 -12.15 25.28
CA LYS A 90 -18.61 -13.02 26.18
C LYS A 90 -17.78 -13.67 27.28
N TYR A 91 -16.47 -13.47 27.31
CA TYR A 91 -15.57 -14.13 28.26
C TYR A 91 -15.94 -13.90 29.74
N PRO A 92 -16.30 -12.67 30.19
CA PRO A 92 -16.76 -12.43 31.56
C PRO A 92 -17.97 -13.27 31.98
N GLY A 93 -19.01 -13.29 31.15
CA GLY A 93 -20.24 -14.07 31.40
C GLY A 93 -20.11 -15.56 31.09
N GLY A 94 -18.95 -16.00 30.59
CA GLY A 94 -18.72 -17.37 30.16
C GLY A 94 -17.59 -18.04 30.93
N GLY A 95 -16.34 -17.72 30.56
CA GLY A 95 -15.13 -18.29 31.17
C GLY A 95 -14.97 -17.88 32.62
N LEU A 96 -14.91 -16.57 32.88
CA LEU A 96 -14.68 -16.05 34.24
C LEU A 96 -15.84 -16.38 35.19
N GLN A 97 -17.08 -16.23 34.73
CA GLN A 97 -18.25 -16.61 35.54
C GLN A 97 -18.24 -18.10 35.92
N ARG A 98 -17.83 -19.01 35.01
CA ARG A 98 -17.69 -20.44 35.34
C ARG A 98 -16.60 -20.68 36.40
N GLN A 99 -15.43 -20.05 36.25
CA GLN A 99 -14.34 -20.18 37.22
C GLN A 99 -14.74 -19.61 38.60
N ARG A 100 -15.35 -18.42 38.63
CA ARG A 100 -15.86 -17.79 39.85
C ARG A 100 -16.92 -18.65 40.55
N ASN A 101 -17.93 -19.13 39.82
CA ASN A 101 -18.97 -19.99 40.38
C ASN A 101 -18.39 -21.31 40.90
N HIS A 102 -17.39 -21.89 40.21
CA HIS A 102 -16.73 -23.11 40.66
C HIS A 102 -16.03 -22.92 42.01
N LEU A 103 -15.25 -21.85 42.16
CA LEU A 103 -14.57 -21.51 43.40
C LEU A 103 -15.54 -21.12 44.53
N MET A 104 -16.67 -20.51 44.19
CA MET A 104 -17.74 -20.19 45.14
C MET A 104 -18.47 -21.44 45.63
N ASN A 105 -18.82 -22.37 44.74
CA ASN A 105 -19.48 -23.62 45.12
C ASN A 105 -18.61 -24.50 46.03
N GLN A 106 -17.30 -24.35 45.95
CA GLN A 106 -16.33 -24.98 46.85
C GLN A 106 -16.15 -24.21 48.17
N GLY A 107 -16.61 -22.95 48.24
CA GLY A 107 -16.52 -22.11 49.43
C GLY A 107 -15.12 -21.59 49.73
N VAL A 108 -14.22 -21.55 48.74
CA VAL A 108 -12.78 -21.33 48.98
C VAL A 108 -12.29 -19.92 48.71
N VAL A 109 -12.73 -19.26 47.64
CA VAL A 109 -12.21 -17.94 47.21
C VAL A 109 -13.28 -16.86 47.25
N PHE A 110 -14.50 -17.19 46.81
CA PHE A 110 -15.60 -16.25 46.72
C PHE A 110 -16.81 -16.71 47.52
N VAL A 111 -17.54 -15.75 48.07
CA VAL A 111 -18.86 -15.97 48.69
C VAL A 111 -19.89 -15.13 47.95
N GLN A 112 -20.97 -15.77 47.49
CA GLN A 112 -22.09 -15.09 46.83
C GLN A 112 -23.25 -14.89 47.81
N HIS A 113 -23.68 -13.65 47.97
CA HIS A 113 -24.85 -13.24 48.73
C HIS A 113 -25.95 -12.85 47.74
N LYS A 114 -26.91 -13.76 47.55
CA LYS A 114 -28.03 -13.53 46.63
C LYS A 114 -28.87 -12.35 47.09
N ALA A 115 -29.19 -11.45 46.16
CA ALA A 115 -30.09 -10.35 46.47
C ALA A 115 -31.54 -10.85 46.62
N VAL A 116 -32.29 -10.19 47.51
CA VAL A 116 -33.73 -10.41 47.65
C VAL A 116 -34.46 -9.47 46.68
N GLY A 117 -35.23 -10.02 45.74
CA GLY A 117 -36.01 -9.24 44.77
C GLY A 117 -35.24 -8.87 43.49
N ARG A 118 -35.37 -7.62 43.00
CA ARG A 118 -34.71 -7.11 41.77
C ARG A 118 -33.27 -6.62 41.98
N GLY A 119 -32.68 -6.87 43.15
CA GLY A 119 -31.32 -6.43 43.46
C GLY A 119 -30.26 -7.24 42.71
N ARG A 120 -29.05 -6.68 42.59
CA ARG A 120 -27.87 -7.41 42.06
C ARG A 120 -27.23 -8.24 43.17
N ASP A 121 -26.78 -9.44 42.83
CA ASP A 121 -26.02 -10.27 43.75
C ASP A 121 -24.76 -9.57 44.25
N LYS A 122 -24.45 -9.79 45.52
CA LYS A 122 -23.26 -9.26 46.16
C LYS A 122 -22.23 -10.38 46.33
N TRP A 123 -20.97 -10.04 46.21
CA TRP A 123 -19.85 -10.97 46.32
C TRP A 123 -18.83 -10.44 47.32
N SER A 124 -18.16 -11.36 48.01
CA SER A 124 -17.02 -11.08 48.88
C SER A 124 -15.92 -12.13 48.67
N LEU A 125 -14.72 -11.79 49.13
CA LEU A 125 -13.62 -12.74 49.25
C LEU A 125 -13.72 -13.51 50.57
N THR A 126 -13.27 -14.75 50.57
CA THR A 126 -13.01 -15.47 51.82
C THR A 126 -11.74 -14.95 52.49
N HIS A 127 -11.56 -15.24 53.77
CA HIS A 127 -10.36 -14.89 54.53
C HIS A 127 -9.08 -15.64 54.11
N GLN A 128 -9.20 -16.68 53.28
CA GLN A 128 -8.11 -17.53 52.77
C GLN A 128 -8.04 -17.54 51.23
N ALA A 129 -8.67 -16.54 50.59
CA ALA A 129 -8.81 -16.50 49.14
C ALA A 129 -7.45 -16.55 48.42
N GLY A 130 -6.46 -15.83 48.95
CA GLY A 130 -5.11 -15.80 48.40
C GLY A 130 -4.37 -17.13 48.57
N ALA A 131 -4.42 -17.71 49.78
CA ALA A 131 -3.82 -19.01 50.07
C ALA A 131 -4.39 -20.13 49.17
N GLU A 132 -5.71 -20.16 48.98
CA GLU A 132 -6.41 -21.13 48.12
C GLU A 132 -6.03 -21.00 46.64
N LEU A 133 -5.95 -19.76 46.13
CA LEU A 133 -5.50 -19.52 44.76
C LEU A 133 -4.04 -19.96 44.56
N ARG A 134 -3.18 -19.71 45.56
CA ARG A 134 -1.75 -20.09 45.54
C ARG A 134 -1.57 -21.60 45.55
N GLU A 135 -2.33 -22.32 46.37
CA GLU A 135 -2.27 -23.78 46.46
C GLU A 135 -2.65 -24.45 45.13
N ARG A 136 -3.63 -23.91 44.41
CA ARG A 136 -4.15 -24.48 43.17
C ARG A 136 -3.28 -24.22 41.94
N HIS A 137 -2.62 -23.07 41.88
CA HIS A 137 -1.91 -22.62 40.69
C HIS A 137 -0.39 -22.70 40.81
N HIS A 138 0.15 -22.95 42.01
CA HIS A 138 1.59 -23.12 42.31
C HIS A 138 2.52 -21.97 41.87
N SER A 139 2.02 -20.96 41.15
CA SER A 139 2.69 -19.72 40.78
C SER A 139 2.12 -18.53 41.56
N SER A 140 2.99 -17.59 41.89
CA SER A 140 2.68 -16.33 42.56
C SER A 140 2.81 -15.24 41.52
N ILE A 141 2.00 -14.20 41.65
CA ILE A 141 1.96 -13.10 40.71
C ILE A 141 2.64 -11.90 41.38
N ARG A 142 3.69 -11.34 40.76
CA ARG A 142 4.32 -10.14 41.29
C ARG A 142 3.39 -8.95 41.04
N LEU A 143 3.09 -8.17 42.08
CA LEU A 143 2.20 -7.02 41.95
C LEU A 143 2.70 -5.99 40.95
N ILE A 144 4.03 -5.88 40.81
CA ILE A 144 4.62 -4.95 39.86
C ILE A 144 4.30 -5.32 38.40
N ASP A 145 4.22 -6.61 38.04
CA ASP A 145 3.88 -7.02 36.67
C ASP A 145 2.42 -6.65 36.35
N LEU A 146 1.51 -6.81 37.31
CA LEU A 146 0.14 -6.31 37.19
C LEU A 146 0.12 -4.78 37.08
N ALA A 147 0.87 -4.07 37.93
CA ALA A 147 0.93 -2.62 37.89
C ALA A 147 1.43 -2.10 36.53
N ILE A 148 2.45 -2.74 35.94
CA ILE A 148 2.95 -2.43 34.60
C ILE A 148 1.88 -2.68 33.54
N TRP A 149 1.22 -3.84 33.56
CA TRP A 149 0.21 -4.17 32.55
C TRP A 149 -0.99 -3.20 32.60
N PHE A 150 -1.56 -3.00 33.78
CA PHE A 150 -2.72 -2.12 33.99
C PHE A 150 -2.37 -0.64 33.80
N GLY A 151 -1.12 -0.28 34.09
CA GLY A 151 -0.64 1.10 34.09
C GLY A 151 0.19 1.50 32.87
N ARG A 152 0.21 0.68 31.81
CA ARG A 152 1.05 0.91 30.62
C ARG A 152 0.83 2.27 29.95
N ASP A 153 -0.41 2.76 29.99
CA ASP A 153 -0.82 4.04 29.39
C ASP A 153 -0.93 5.17 30.44
N VAL A 154 -0.49 4.92 31.67
CA VAL A 154 -0.55 5.90 32.77
C VAL A 154 0.71 6.76 32.77
N ASP A 155 0.52 8.07 32.67
CA ASP A 155 1.60 9.04 32.90
C ASP A 155 1.95 9.08 34.39
N VAL A 156 3.08 8.49 34.77
CA VAL A 156 3.51 8.42 36.17
C VAL A 156 3.87 9.79 36.74
N ASP A 157 4.20 10.76 35.90
CA ASP A 157 4.49 12.13 36.36
C ASP A 157 3.22 12.88 36.77
N ALA A 158 2.11 12.60 36.11
CA ALA A 158 0.79 13.18 36.37
C ALA A 158 0.08 12.56 37.59
N LEU A 159 0.62 11.47 38.16
CA LEU A 159 0.03 10.83 39.35
C LEU A 159 0.12 11.74 40.58
N ASP A 160 -1.02 11.85 41.28
CA ASP A 160 -1.16 12.64 42.49
C ASP A 160 -0.08 12.27 43.54
N PRO A 161 0.72 13.25 44.03
CA PRO A 161 1.67 13.04 45.12
C PRO A 161 1.08 12.39 46.38
N ALA A 162 -0.21 12.59 46.66
CA ALA A 162 -0.91 11.94 47.78
C ALA A 162 -1.03 10.41 47.58
N ILE A 163 -1.16 9.95 46.33
CA ILE A 163 -1.21 8.53 45.97
C ILE A 163 0.19 7.92 45.97
N THR A 164 1.16 8.65 45.40
CA THR A 164 2.54 8.15 45.26
C THR A 164 3.37 8.34 46.54
N GLY A 165 2.89 9.08 47.54
CA GLY A 165 3.60 9.37 48.78
C GLY A 165 4.97 10.00 48.54
N GLY A 166 5.09 10.84 47.51
CA GLY A 166 6.29 11.64 47.18
C GLY A 166 7.49 10.86 46.63
N VAL A 167 7.32 9.59 46.22
CA VAL A 167 8.42 8.82 45.59
C VAL A 167 8.68 9.30 44.16
N THR A 168 9.93 9.27 43.74
CA THR A 168 10.38 9.82 42.45
C THR A 168 10.58 8.78 41.35
N GLY A 169 10.78 7.51 41.70
CA GLY A 169 10.97 6.43 40.73
C GLY A 169 9.67 6.01 40.04
N GLY A 170 9.72 5.81 38.72
CA GLY A 170 8.53 5.51 37.91
C GLY A 170 7.85 4.20 38.32
N VAL A 171 8.65 3.16 38.57
CA VAL A 171 8.21 1.84 39.04
C VAL A 171 7.46 1.95 40.37
N GLU A 172 8.03 2.65 41.35
CA GLU A 172 7.44 2.82 42.67
C GLU A 172 6.17 3.66 42.61
N ARG A 173 6.12 4.71 41.77
CA ARG A 173 4.91 5.51 41.54
C ARG A 173 3.80 4.65 40.94
N LEU A 174 4.11 3.83 39.93
CA LEU A 174 3.15 2.95 39.28
C LEU A 174 2.61 1.86 40.23
N LEU A 175 3.48 1.23 41.02
CA LEU A 175 3.08 0.24 42.01
C LEU A 175 2.18 0.85 43.09
N LYS A 176 2.48 2.06 43.56
CA LYS A 176 1.62 2.76 44.53
C LYS A 176 0.28 3.16 43.93
N TRP A 177 0.26 3.61 42.68
CA TRP A 177 -0.99 3.84 41.95
C TRP A 177 -1.82 2.56 41.87
N PHE A 178 -1.22 1.44 41.48
CA PHE A 178 -1.93 0.17 41.39
C PHE A 178 -2.49 -0.26 42.75
N LYS A 179 -1.70 -0.17 43.83
CA LYS A 179 -2.16 -0.48 45.19
C LYS A 179 -3.29 0.43 45.66
N HIS A 180 -3.26 1.70 45.25
CA HIS A 180 -4.34 2.63 45.55
C HIS A 180 -5.58 2.34 44.71
N GLU A 181 -5.44 1.99 43.43
CA GLU A 181 -6.54 1.75 42.50
C GLU A 181 -7.29 0.46 42.83
N PHE A 182 -6.56 -0.60 43.18
CA PHE A 182 -7.06 -1.96 43.33
C PHE A 182 -7.02 -2.52 44.76
N GLU A 183 -6.43 -1.81 45.73
CA GLU A 183 -6.33 -2.24 47.14
C GLU A 183 -5.99 -3.74 47.36
N PRO A 184 -4.95 -4.33 46.74
CA PRO A 184 -4.60 -5.74 46.91
C PRO A 184 -4.23 -6.11 48.36
N GLN A 185 -3.96 -5.12 49.22
CA GLN A 185 -3.73 -5.30 50.66
C GLN A 185 -4.96 -5.77 51.46
N ARG A 186 -6.15 -5.84 50.85
CA ARG A 186 -7.34 -6.41 51.52
C ARG A 186 -7.27 -7.94 51.53
N GLY A 187 -7.74 -8.55 52.62
CA GLY A 187 -7.69 -10.00 52.80
C GLY A 187 -6.28 -10.56 52.96
N ASP A 188 -6.07 -11.81 52.58
CA ASP A 188 -4.79 -12.53 52.69
C ASP A 188 -3.98 -12.52 51.38
N LEU A 189 -4.30 -11.66 50.41
CA LEU A 189 -3.81 -11.75 49.03
C LEU A 189 -2.30 -11.47 48.90
N ILE A 190 -1.80 -10.42 49.57
CA ILE A 190 -0.36 -10.10 49.59
C ILE A 190 0.36 -11.07 50.52
N GLY A 191 1.45 -11.67 50.03
CA GLY A 191 2.21 -12.69 50.73
C GLY A 191 1.69 -14.11 50.48
N THR A 192 0.60 -14.28 49.73
CA THR A 192 0.08 -15.58 49.29
C THR A 192 0.10 -15.70 47.77
N ILE A 193 -0.93 -15.20 47.07
CA ILE A 193 -1.03 -15.20 45.61
C ILE A 193 -0.28 -14.02 44.99
N TYR A 194 -0.17 -12.91 45.71
CA TYR A 194 0.55 -11.72 45.26
C TYR A 194 1.86 -11.51 46.00
N GLU A 195 2.94 -11.28 45.25
CA GLU A 195 4.24 -10.89 45.79
C GLU A 195 4.42 -9.38 45.72
N ASP A 196 4.82 -8.78 46.84
CA ASP A 196 5.00 -7.32 46.95
C ASP A 196 6.43 -6.84 46.61
N GLY A 197 7.34 -7.78 46.34
CA GLY A 197 8.72 -7.46 46.00
C GLY A 197 8.85 -6.88 44.60
N VAL A 198 9.69 -5.85 44.44
CA VAL A 198 10.10 -5.33 43.13
C VAL A 198 11.47 -5.95 42.79
N PRO A 199 11.56 -6.76 41.72
CA PRO A 199 12.83 -7.31 41.25
C PRO A 199 13.83 -6.22 40.87
N ALA A 200 15.12 -6.48 41.08
CA ALA A 200 16.19 -5.52 40.76
C ALA A 200 16.22 -5.16 39.25
N GLU A 201 15.87 -6.11 38.39
CA GLU A 201 15.73 -5.93 36.93
C GLU A 201 14.67 -4.88 36.56
N VAL A 202 13.62 -4.73 37.37
CA VAL A 202 12.55 -3.74 37.14
C VAL A 202 12.89 -2.41 37.79
N SER A 203 13.39 -2.40 39.02
CA SER A 203 13.61 -1.19 39.84
C SER A 203 14.54 -0.15 39.21
N GLY A 204 15.47 -0.57 38.34
CA GLY A 204 16.41 0.32 37.64
C GLY A 204 15.98 0.78 36.24
N THR A 205 14.76 0.47 35.81
CA THR A 205 14.31 0.78 34.43
C THR A 205 13.79 2.22 34.34
N ASP A 206 14.36 2.99 33.41
CA ASP A 206 13.88 4.33 33.10
C ASP A 206 12.57 4.29 32.31
N PHE A 207 11.63 5.15 32.69
CA PHE A 207 10.34 5.30 32.00
C PHE A 207 10.51 6.16 30.74
N ALA A 208 9.75 5.84 29.70
CA ALA A 208 9.82 6.50 28.40
C ALA A 208 8.94 7.76 28.36
N ASP A 209 9.27 8.73 27.51
CA ASP A 209 8.48 9.96 27.34
C ASP A 209 7.24 9.78 26.44
N THR A 210 7.08 8.61 25.82
CA THR A 210 5.97 8.26 24.94
C THR A 210 5.19 7.07 25.46
N VAL A 211 3.89 7.02 25.17
CA VAL A 211 3.06 5.84 25.39
C VAL A 211 3.58 4.65 24.59
N VAL A 212 3.12 3.45 24.94
CA VAL A 212 3.41 2.21 24.22
C VAL A 212 3.05 2.39 22.74
N ASP A 213 4.01 2.13 21.86
CA ASP A 213 3.89 2.33 20.41
C ASP A 213 3.21 1.14 19.70
N GLU A 214 2.91 1.33 18.41
CA GLU A 214 2.27 0.31 17.58
C GLU A 214 3.12 -0.97 17.48
N GLY A 215 4.45 -0.86 17.39
CA GLY A 215 5.36 -2.01 17.33
C GLY A 215 5.26 -2.91 18.58
N THR A 216 4.98 -2.33 19.75
CA THR A 216 4.72 -3.14 20.95
C THR A 216 3.39 -3.89 20.88
N TYR A 217 2.34 -3.27 20.32
CA TYR A 217 1.05 -3.92 20.13
C TYR A 217 1.12 -5.03 19.07
N GLU A 218 1.96 -4.88 18.05
CA GLU A 218 2.27 -5.94 17.08
C GLU A 218 2.93 -7.15 17.73
N LEU A 219 3.91 -6.93 18.62
CA LEU A 219 4.55 -8.01 19.39
C LEU A 219 3.56 -8.74 20.31
N LEU A 220 2.48 -8.08 20.73
CA LEU A 220 1.36 -8.67 21.47
C LEU A 220 0.30 -9.32 20.55
N GLY A 221 0.51 -9.32 19.23
CA GLY A 221 -0.37 -9.95 18.25
C GLY A 221 -1.61 -9.12 17.89
N SER A 222 -1.58 -7.81 18.13
CA SER A 222 -2.61 -6.84 17.75
C SER A 222 -2.27 -6.26 16.38
N LEU A 223 -2.58 -6.99 15.30
CA LEU A 223 -2.40 -6.52 13.93
C LEU A 223 -3.72 -5.94 13.40
N PRO A 224 -3.71 -4.85 12.61
CA PRO A 224 -4.84 -4.60 11.72
C PRO A 224 -4.94 -5.77 10.74
N PRO A 225 -6.11 -6.43 10.56
CA PRO A 225 -6.28 -7.21 9.34
C PRO A 225 -6.25 -6.21 8.18
N ALA A 226 -5.27 -6.33 7.29
CA ALA A 226 -5.29 -5.63 6.01
C ALA A 226 -6.67 -5.81 5.36
N PRO A 227 -7.24 -4.79 4.70
CA PRO A 227 -8.46 -4.96 3.94
C PRO A 227 -8.27 -6.12 2.96
N VAL A 228 -8.95 -7.25 3.22
CA VAL A 228 -8.85 -8.42 2.36
C VAL A 228 -9.68 -8.14 1.12
N VAL A 229 -9.04 -8.17 -0.05
CA VAL A 229 -9.74 -8.11 -1.34
C VAL A 229 -10.75 -9.25 -1.38
N SER A 230 -12.04 -8.90 -1.34
CA SER A 230 -13.14 -9.88 -1.32
C SER A 230 -13.42 -10.51 -2.69
N MET A 231 -12.86 -9.93 -3.74
CA MET A 231 -13.00 -10.40 -5.12
C MET A 231 -12.14 -11.64 -5.36
N THR A 232 -12.63 -12.58 -6.17
CA THR A 232 -11.77 -13.66 -6.65
C THR A 232 -10.78 -13.12 -7.70
N PHE A 233 -9.69 -13.83 -7.95
CA PHE A 233 -8.70 -13.41 -8.95
C PHE A 233 -9.31 -13.22 -10.35
N PRO A 234 -10.19 -14.11 -10.87
CA PRO A 234 -10.92 -13.85 -12.12
C PRO A 234 -11.80 -12.59 -12.08
N ASP A 235 -12.48 -12.33 -10.96
CA ASP A 235 -13.34 -11.14 -10.83
C ASP A 235 -12.52 -9.86 -10.85
N LEU A 236 -11.36 -9.86 -10.16
CA LEU A 236 -10.44 -8.72 -10.18
C LEU A 236 -9.90 -8.46 -11.58
N VAL A 237 -9.47 -9.51 -12.31
CA VAL A 237 -9.04 -9.38 -13.71
C VAL A 237 -10.15 -8.74 -14.54
N SER A 238 -11.37 -9.27 -14.48
CA SER A 238 -12.51 -8.75 -15.26
C SER A 238 -12.87 -7.31 -14.91
N ALA A 239 -12.80 -6.94 -13.62
CA ALA A 239 -13.09 -5.58 -13.17
C ALA A 239 -12.04 -4.58 -13.67
N VAL A 240 -10.76 -4.95 -13.61
CA VAL A 240 -9.66 -4.13 -14.14
C VAL A 240 -9.75 -4.01 -15.67
N GLU A 241 -10.03 -5.10 -16.39
CA GLU A 241 -10.22 -5.06 -17.85
C GLU A 241 -11.39 -4.16 -18.27
N THR A 242 -12.49 -4.23 -17.53
CA THR A 242 -13.67 -3.35 -17.73
C THR A 242 -13.28 -1.89 -17.51
N TYR A 243 -12.61 -1.58 -16.39
CA TYR A 243 -12.16 -0.23 -16.09
C TYR A 243 -11.25 0.35 -17.19
N LEU A 244 -10.29 -0.43 -17.69
CA LEU A 244 -9.40 0.02 -18.77
C LEU A 244 -10.16 0.27 -20.07
N THR A 245 -11.11 -0.59 -20.40
CA THR A 245 -11.94 -0.45 -21.61
C THR A 245 -12.88 0.75 -21.54
N ASP A 246 -13.45 1.02 -20.36
CA ASP A 246 -14.28 2.20 -20.10
C ASP A 246 -13.48 3.51 -20.26
N GLU A 247 -12.19 3.46 -19.90
CA GLU A 247 -11.22 4.55 -20.15
C GLU A 247 -10.70 4.60 -21.60
N LYS A 248 -11.33 3.87 -22.53
CA LYS A 248 -11.01 3.84 -23.97
C LYS A 248 -9.59 3.36 -24.27
N TYR A 249 -9.02 2.53 -23.41
CA TYR A 249 -7.75 1.88 -23.67
C TYR A 249 -7.96 0.65 -24.56
N GLU A 250 -7.28 0.60 -25.70
CA GLU A 250 -7.22 -0.59 -26.55
C GLU A 250 -6.40 -1.68 -25.86
N LEU A 251 -7.09 -2.59 -25.16
CA LEU A 251 -6.45 -3.58 -24.30
C LEU A 251 -6.00 -4.83 -25.09
N PRO A 252 -4.70 -5.18 -25.06
CA PRO A 252 -4.24 -6.45 -25.60
C PRO A 252 -4.73 -7.65 -24.78
N GLU A 253 -5.08 -8.73 -25.46
CA GLU A 253 -5.63 -9.92 -24.82
C GLU A 253 -4.69 -10.48 -23.72
N GLY A 254 -5.29 -10.76 -22.56
CA GLY A 254 -4.60 -11.36 -21.41
C GLY A 254 -3.49 -10.49 -20.80
N LEU A 255 -3.35 -9.22 -21.17
CA LEU A 255 -2.35 -8.32 -20.60
C LEU A 255 -2.57 -8.13 -19.08
N VAL A 256 -3.78 -7.77 -18.66
CA VAL A 256 -4.14 -7.56 -17.24
C VAL A 256 -3.87 -8.83 -16.44
N ARG A 257 -4.37 -9.99 -16.92
CA ARG A 257 -4.13 -11.28 -16.28
C ARG A 257 -2.65 -11.57 -16.07
N ARG A 258 -1.80 -11.33 -17.06
CA ARG A 258 -0.34 -11.55 -16.96
C ARG A 258 0.30 -10.64 -15.91
N VAL A 259 -0.10 -9.37 -15.87
CA VAL A 259 0.40 -8.38 -14.90
C VAL A 259 0.01 -8.79 -13.48
N LEU A 260 -1.28 -9.02 -13.23
CA LEU A 260 -1.76 -9.42 -11.89
C LEU A 260 -1.15 -10.75 -11.44
N THR A 261 -0.99 -11.73 -12.35
CA THR A 261 -0.33 -13.01 -12.03
C THR A 261 1.14 -12.84 -11.66
N ALA A 262 1.85 -11.89 -12.28
CA ALA A 262 3.24 -11.59 -11.95
C ALA A 262 3.35 -10.93 -10.57
N TRP A 263 2.48 -9.97 -10.27
CA TRP A 263 2.41 -9.34 -8.95
C TRP A 263 2.08 -10.33 -7.83
N MET A 264 1.16 -11.27 -8.04
CA MET A 264 0.88 -12.34 -7.05
C MET A 264 2.07 -13.27 -6.79
N ARG A 265 3.07 -13.31 -7.69
CA ARG A 265 4.33 -14.04 -7.49
C ARG A 265 5.42 -13.19 -6.83
N GLY A 266 5.20 -11.89 -6.66
CA GLY A 266 6.20 -10.93 -6.17
C GLY A 266 7.18 -10.44 -7.25
N ASP A 267 6.88 -10.67 -8.53
CA ASP A 267 7.75 -10.21 -9.62
C ASP A 267 7.53 -8.72 -9.93
N ILE A 268 8.61 -8.03 -10.31
CA ILE A 268 8.51 -6.71 -10.95
C ILE A 268 7.98 -6.90 -12.37
N VAL A 269 6.90 -6.20 -12.74
CA VAL A 269 6.40 -6.24 -14.11
C VAL A 269 7.15 -5.22 -14.95
N VAL A 270 7.73 -5.64 -16.07
CA VAL A 270 8.43 -4.73 -17.00
C VAL A 270 7.73 -4.76 -18.35
N LEU A 271 7.07 -3.66 -18.71
CA LEU A 271 6.47 -3.46 -20.03
C LEU A 271 7.56 -3.00 -20.99
N VAL A 272 7.91 -3.83 -21.96
CA VAL A 272 8.92 -3.52 -22.98
C VAL A 272 8.26 -3.30 -24.31
N GLY A 273 8.61 -2.22 -24.99
CA GLY A 273 8.11 -1.96 -26.34
C GLY A 273 8.52 -0.58 -26.81
N GLN A 274 8.12 -0.24 -28.02
CA GLN A 274 8.50 1.03 -28.64
C GLN A 274 7.76 2.23 -28.05
N PRO A 275 8.30 3.44 -28.22
CA PRO A 275 7.57 4.67 -27.91
C PRO A 275 6.18 4.65 -28.55
N GLY A 276 5.16 5.07 -27.79
CA GLY A 276 3.79 5.16 -28.29
C GLY A 276 2.97 3.85 -28.33
N THR A 277 3.49 2.71 -27.85
CA THR A 277 2.68 1.48 -27.66
C THR A 277 1.75 1.49 -26.44
N GLY A 278 1.62 2.64 -25.75
CA GLY A 278 0.72 2.79 -24.62
C GLY A 278 1.23 2.25 -23.28
N LYS A 279 2.52 1.92 -23.14
CA LYS A 279 3.15 1.44 -21.88
C LYS A 279 2.78 2.29 -20.66
N SER A 280 3.12 3.59 -20.71
CA SER A 280 2.89 4.50 -19.59
C SER A 280 1.41 4.73 -19.33
N LEU A 281 0.59 4.78 -20.38
CA LEU A 281 -0.86 4.89 -20.24
C LEU A 281 -1.44 3.67 -19.52
N PHE A 282 -1.05 2.46 -19.93
CA PHE A 282 -1.46 1.22 -19.27
C PHE A 282 -1.03 1.17 -17.81
N ALA A 283 0.24 1.46 -17.52
CA ALA A 283 0.76 1.45 -16.15
C ALA A 283 0.01 2.41 -15.23
N ASN A 284 -0.29 3.62 -15.71
CA ASN A 284 -1.09 4.60 -14.98
C ASN A 284 -2.56 4.16 -14.82
N LEU A 285 -3.18 3.61 -15.87
CA LEU A 285 -4.57 3.16 -15.81
C LEU A 285 -4.76 1.97 -14.88
N ILE A 286 -3.86 0.98 -14.91
CA ILE A 286 -3.94 -0.16 -13.99
C ILE A 286 -3.69 0.27 -12.54
N GLY A 287 -2.76 1.20 -12.29
CA GLY A 287 -2.56 1.78 -10.96
C GLY A 287 -3.83 2.47 -10.43
N ARG A 288 -4.49 3.28 -11.27
CA ARG A 288 -5.78 3.91 -10.92
C ARG A 288 -6.94 2.92 -10.80
N ALA A 289 -6.94 1.85 -11.58
CA ALA A 289 -7.93 0.80 -11.44
C ALA A 289 -7.79 0.13 -10.06
N MET A 290 -6.56 -0.16 -9.63
CA MET A 290 -6.29 -0.73 -8.31
C MET A 290 -6.67 0.24 -7.18
N GLU A 291 -6.31 1.52 -7.29
CA GLU A 291 -6.75 2.60 -6.38
C GLU A 291 -8.29 2.58 -6.22
N ASN A 292 -9.03 2.71 -7.32
CA ASN A 292 -10.49 2.85 -7.27
C ASN A 292 -11.25 1.57 -6.91
N LEU A 293 -10.79 0.41 -7.36
CA LEU A 293 -11.50 -0.86 -7.15
C LEU A 293 -11.26 -1.44 -5.75
N LEU A 294 -10.09 -1.17 -5.17
CA LEU A 294 -9.65 -1.76 -3.91
C LEU A 294 -9.47 -0.73 -2.78
N ASP A 295 -9.77 0.54 -3.04
CA ASP A 295 -9.62 1.66 -2.09
C ASP A 295 -8.18 1.78 -1.57
N LEU A 296 -7.20 1.62 -2.48
CA LEU A 296 -5.78 1.77 -2.18
C LEU A 296 -5.35 3.22 -2.35
N ASP A 297 -4.24 3.59 -1.73
CA ASP A 297 -3.59 4.87 -2.02
C ASP A 297 -3.23 5.03 -3.51
N ALA A 298 -3.31 6.27 -3.99
CA ALA A 298 -2.97 6.65 -5.37
C ALA A 298 -1.56 6.20 -5.77
N PRO A 299 -1.35 5.58 -6.96
CA PRO A 299 -0.09 4.95 -7.32
C PRO A 299 1.10 5.91 -7.25
N LEU A 300 2.23 5.43 -6.73
CA LEU A 300 3.48 6.20 -6.68
C LEU A 300 4.16 6.14 -8.05
N VAL A 301 4.30 7.27 -8.73
CA VAL A 301 4.99 7.37 -10.02
C VAL A 301 6.39 7.91 -9.82
N VAL A 302 7.40 7.13 -10.22
CA VAL A 302 8.83 7.49 -10.13
C VAL A 302 9.40 7.60 -11.55
N PRO A 303 9.66 8.83 -12.04
CA PRO A 303 10.29 9.03 -13.34
C PRO A 303 11.81 8.85 -13.23
N ILE A 304 12.35 7.85 -13.93
CA ILE A 304 13.79 7.57 -13.94
C ILE A 304 14.50 8.52 -14.91
N ARG A 305 15.62 9.08 -14.47
CA ARG A 305 16.52 9.96 -15.25
C ARG A 305 17.84 9.24 -15.54
N ALA A 306 18.66 9.75 -16.44
CA ALA A 306 19.92 9.11 -16.82
C ALA A 306 20.94 9.02 -15.66
N ASP A 307 20.89 9.98 -14.73
CA ASP A 307 21.74 10.10 -13.54
C ASP A 307 21.08 9.56 -12.26
N PHE A 308 19.98 8.81 -12.40
CA PHE A 308 19.20 8.33 -11.26
C PHE A 308 19.93 7.23 -10.48
N ASP A 309 20.01 7.39 -9.16
CA ASP A 309 20.73 6.51 -8.24
C ASP A 309 19.90 6.16 -7.00
N GLU A 310 20.49 5.38 -6.09
CA GLU A 310 19.82 4.93 -4.87
C GLU A 310 19.50 6.07 -3.91
N ALA A 311 20.24 7.19 -3.97
CA ALA A 311 19.96 8.38 -3.17
C ALA A 311 18.70 9.12 -3.67
N GLU A 312 18.45 9.11 -4.98
CA GLU A 312 17.21 9.62 -5.57
C GLU A 312 16.02 8.69 -5.37
N PHE A 313 16.24 7.39 -5.19
CA PHE A 313 15.17 6.41 -4.97
C PHE A 313 14.80 6.24 -3.49
N ILE A 314 15.78 5.96 -2.64
CA ILE A 314 15.58 5.66 -1.20
C ILE A 314 15.82 6.91 -0.36
N GLY A 315 16.87 7.66 -0.66
CA GLY A 315 17.31 8.80 0.14
C GLY A 315 18.79 8.74 0.47
N TYR A 316 19.29 9.76 1.17
CA TYR A 316 20.69 9.88 1.55
C TYR A 316 20.85 10.43 2.96
N GLU A 317 22.05 10.33 3.51
CA GLU A 317 22.41 10.91 4.79
C GLU A 317 23.01 12.31 4.58
N ARG A 318 22.45 13.32 5.25
CA ARG A 318 22.96 14.69 5.21
C ARG A 318 24.27 14.78 5.99
N LEU A 319 24.99 15.89 5.80
CA LEU A 319 26.26 16.15 6.48
C LEU A 319 26.16 16.19 8.01
N ASP A 320 24.97 16.44 8.55
CA ASP A 320 24.68 16.43 9.99
C ASP A 320 24.29 15.04 10.53
N GLY A 321 24.34 14.01 9.68
CA GLY A 321 23.95 12.64 10.02
C GLY A 321 22.44 12.38 9.98
N SER A 322 21.62 13.39 9.66
CA SER A 322 20.17 13.19 9.53
C SER A 322 19.81 12.57 8.17
N PRO A 323 18.85 11.62 8.12
CA PRO A 323 18.43 11.04 6.86
C PRO A 323 17.48 11.97 6.10
N GLU A 324 17.66 12.06 4.78
CA GLU A 324 16.72 12.66 3.84
C GLU A 324 16.10 11.56 2.99
N PHE A 325 14.84 11.23 3.29
CA PHE A 325 14.09 10.20 2.58
C PHE A 325 13.40 10.74 1.33
N ARG A 326 13.25 9.86 0.34
CA ARG A 326 12.55 10.12 -0.93
C ARG A 326 11.16 9.48 -0.93
N ASP A 327 10.38 9.79 -1.96
CA ASP A 327 8.97 9.41 -2.07
C ASP A 327 8.72 7.91 -1.94
N PHE A 328 9.63 7.06 -2.43
CA PHE A 328 9.51 5.61 -2.24
C PHE A 328 9.67 5.21 -0.77
N THR A 329 10.66 5.79 -0.08
CA THR A 329 10.87 5.47 1.34
C THR A 329 9.72 5.98 2.21
N THR A 330 9.27 7.21 2.00
CA THR A 330 8.17 7.78 2.79
C THR A 330 6.83 7.12 2.46
N GLY A 331 6.55 6.86 1.18
CA GLY A 331 5.25 6.35 0.71
C GLY A 331 5.12 4.82 0.63
N VAL A 332 6.20 4.06 0.85
CA VAL A 332 6.20 2.59 0.79
C VAL A 332 6.89 1.95 1.99
N LEU A 333 8.10 2.38 2.34
CA LEU A 333 8.90 1.69 3.37
C LEU A 333 8.61 2.17 4.79
N ARG A 334 8.20 3.43 4.95
CA ARG A 334 7.90 4.08 6.23
C ARG A 334 6.44 4.52 6.34
N THR A 335 5.57 3.90 5.54
CA THR A 335 4.13 4.16 5.65
C THR A 335 3.61 3.73 7.03
N GLU A 336 2.61 4.44 7.53
CA GLU A 336 1.90 4.09 8.77
C GLU A 336 1.07 2.80 8.60
N ASP A 337 0.80 2.38 7.35
CA ASP A 337 0.00 1.21 6.98
C ASP A 337 0.81 0.19 6.14
N PRO A 338 1.79 -0.52 6.71
CA PRO A 338 2.72 -1.40 5.97
C PRO A 338 2.06 -2.67 5.41
N LEU A 339 0.79 -2.91 5.72
CA LEU A 339 0.02 -4.04 5.23
C LEU A 339 -0.90 -3.68 4.05
N GLU A 340 -1.01 -2.41 3.69
CA GLU A 340 -1.78 -2.00 2.53
C GLU A 340 -0.99 -2.19 1.22
N ALA A 341 -1.70 -2.64 0.19
CA ALA A 341 -1.11 -2.84 -1.12
C ALA A 341 -0.77 -1.50 -1.76
N ARG A 342 0.41 -1.40 -2.36
CA ARG A 342 0.91 -0.16 -2.96
C ARG A 342 1.40 -0.40 -4.37
N VAL A 343 0.84 0.32 -5.34
CA VAL A 343 1.31 0.26 -6.73
C VAL A 343 2.41 1.31 -6.95
N VAL A 344 3.56 0.86 -7.43
CA VAL A 344 4.72 1.69 -7.76
C VAL A 344 4.99 1.60 -9.26
N ILE A 345 4.95 2.74 -9.94
CA ILE A 345 5.16 2.87 -11.39
C ILE A 345 6.54 3.48 -11.63
N LEU A 346 7.44 2.71 -12.25
CA LEU A 346 8.77 3.18 -12.65
C LEU A 346 8.73 3.58 -14.13
N GLU A 347 8.76 4.87 -14.43
CA GLU A 347 8.76 5.34 -15.82
C GLU A 347 10.16 5.40 -16.39
N GLU A 348 10.33 4.92 -17.63
CA GLU A 348 11.63 4.93 -18.33
C GLU A 348 12.72 4.17 -17.56
N PHE A 349 12.33 2.99 -17.03
CA PHE A 349 13.05 2.12 -16.10
C PHE A 349 14.53 1.84 -16.45
N ASN A 350 14.85 1.81 -17.74
CA ASN A 350 16.20 1.53 -18.25
C ASN A 350 16.91 2.76 -18.82
N LEU A 351 16.53 3.96 -18.41
CA LEU A 351 17.30 5.17 -18.71
C LEU A 351 18.58 5.24 -17.84
N ALA A 352 18.51 4.76 -16.60
CA ALA A 352 19.66 4.48 -15.74
C ALA A 352 19.85 2.96 -15.54
N ALA A 353 21.07 2.56 -15.18
CA ALA A 353 21.35 1.17 -14.84
C ALA A 353 20.57 0.77 -13.58
N ILE A 354 19.69 -0.22 -13.69
CA ILE A 354 18.72 -0.54 -12.63
C ILE A 354 19.40 -0.90 -11.30
N GLU A 355 20.58 -1.50 -11.36
CA GLU A 355 21.36 -1.86 -10.19
C GLU A 355 21.92 -0.66 -9.43
N THR A 356 21.98 0.55 -10.02
CA THR A 356 22.49 1.74 -9.32
C THR A 356 21.46 2.35 -8.38
N TYR A 357 20.16 2.10 -8.60
CA TYR A 357 19.10 2.72 -7.80
C TYR A 357 18.14 1.74 -7.13
N LEU A 358 17.97 0.53 -7.68
CA LEU A 358 17.00 -0.45 -7.17
C LEU A 358 17.68 -1.62 -6.45
N SER A 359 18.99 -1.56 -6.20
CA SER A 359 19.77 -2.69 -5.69
C SER A 359 19.19 -3.28 -4.40
N SER A 360 18.91 -2.41 -3.42
CA SER A 360 18.41 -2.81 -2.10
C SER A 360 17.01 -3.41 -2.19
N VAL A 361 16.13 -2.86 -3.04
CA VAL A 361 14.77 -3.37 -3.25
C VAL A 361 14.78 -4.71 -3.98
N LEU A 362 15.64 -4.86 -4.98
CA LEU A 362 15.80 -6.13 -5.71
C LEU A 362 16.33 -7.26 -4.83
N VAL A 363 17.16 -6.94 -3.82
CA VAL A 363 17.62 -7.92 -2.83
C VAL A 363 16.48 -8.24 -1.85
N ALA A 364 15.82 -7.21 -1.31
CA ALA A 364 14.73 -7.34 -0.36
C ALA A 364 13.56 -8.16 -0.91
N SER A 365 13.20 -8.01 -2.19
CA SER A 365 12.07 -8.74 -2.80
C SER A 365 12.25 -10.27 -2.82
N GLN A 366 13.47 -10.78 -2.59
CA GLN A 366 13.75 -12.22 -2.51
C GLN A 366 14.12 -12.70 -1.11
N ASP A 367 14.37 -11.79 -0.18
CA ASP A 367 14.64 -12.13 1.21
C ASP A 367 13.32 -12.48 1.92
N LYS A 368 13.37 -13.46 2.82
CA LYS A 368 12.22 -13.81 3.67
C LYS A 368 11.83 -12.65 4.58
N GLU A 369 12.81 -11.89 5.05
CA GLU A 369 12.58 -10.76 5.95
C GLU A 369 12.27 -9.46 5.19
N ARG A 370 12.49 -9.44 3.86
CA ARG A 370 12.25 -8.29 2.97
C ARG A 370 12.86 -6.97 3.46
N LEU A 371 14.05 -7.02 4.07
CA LEU A 371 14.70 -5.85 4.65
C LEU A 371 15.40 -4.99 3.60
N VAL A 372 15.11 -3.69 3.61
CA VAL A 372 15.76 -2.64 2.84
C VAL A 372 16.60 -1.79 3.79
N ARG A 373 17.86 -1.56 3.43
CA ARG A 373 18.72 -0.64 4.18
C ARG A 373 18.41 0.79 3.79
N LEU A 374 18.21 1.63 4.79
CA LEU A 374 17.98 3.05 4.64
C LEU A 374 19.26 3.84 5.00
N PRO A 375 19.33 5.12 4.63
CA PRO A 375 20.38 6.04 5.10
C PRO A 375 20.52 6.06 6.62
N ALA A 376 21.69 6.50 7.12
CA ALA A 376 22.02 6.52 8.55
C ALA A 376 22.00 5.12 9.24
N GLY A 377 21.97 4.03 8.46
CA GLY A 377 21.99 2.66 8.98
C GLY A 377 20.63 2.13 9.46
N GLU A 378 19.55 2.89 9.23
CA GLU A 378 18.18 2.45 9.48
C GLU A 378 17.82 1.24 8.58
N GLN A 379 16.84 0.45 9.01
CA GLN A 379 16.30 -0.65 8.23
C GLN A 379 14.77 -0.55 8.19
N ALA A 380 14.20 -0.84 7.04
CA ALA A 380 12.76 -0.93 6.86
C ALA A 380 12.39 -2.21 6.13
N GLN A 381 11.19 -2.72 6.38
CA GLN A 381 10.68 -3.89 5.69
C GLN A 381 9.91 -3.47 4.44
N LEU A 382 10.21 -4.06 3.28
CA LEU A 382 9.46 -3.87 2.06
C LEU A 382 8.12 -4.63 2.17
N PRO A 383 6.97 -3.94 2.14
CA PRO A 383 5.64 -4.56 2.24
C PRO A 383 5.42 -5.67 1.21
N ILE A 384 4.69 -6.72 1.60
CA ILE A 384 4.50 -7.89 0.72
C ILE A 384 3.80 -7.50 -0.58
N ASP A 385 2.76 -6.68 -0.45
CA ASP A 385 1.90 -6.22 -1.55
C ASP A 385 2.38 -4.91 -2.18
N THR A 386 3.70 -4.68 -2.21
CA THR A 386 4.31 -3.66 -3.07
C THR A 386 4.34 -4.16 -4.51
N PHE A 387 3.44 -3.66 -5.35
CA PHE A 387 3.29 -4.03 -6.74
C PHE A 387 4.04 -3.06 -7.64
N ILE A 388 5.18 -3.51 -8.17
CA ILE A 388 6.02 -2.69 -9.05
C ILE A 388 5.71 -2.99 -10.51
N ILE A 389 5.41 -1.94 -11.28
CA ILE A 389 5.32 -1.99 -12.74
C ILE A 389 6.24 -0.93 -13.36
N ALA A 390 6.96 -1.31 -14.39
CA ALA A 390 8.00 -0.51 -15.00
C ALA A 390 7.76 -0.38 -16.50
N THR A 391 7.97 0.82 -17.06
CA THR A 391 7.97 1.04 -18.51
C THR A 391 9.39 1.08 -19.03
N CYS A 392 9.66 0.35 -20.10
CA CYS A 392 10.99 0.15 -20.64
C CYS A 392 10.96 0.28 -22.16
N ASN A 393 11.77 1.18 -22.71
CA ASN A 393 11.97 1.25 -24.14
C ASN A 393 13.03 0.22 -24.56
N SER A 394 12.88 -0.37 -25.74
CA SER A 394 13.78 -1.41 -26.23
C SER A 394 15.19 -0.85 -26.38
N TYR A 395 16.16 -1.45 -25.67
CA TYR A 395 17.58 -1.14 -25.86
C TYR A 395 18.06 -1.38 -27.30
N ARG A 396 17.43 -2.32 -28.03
CA ARG A 396 17.82 -2.58 -29.43
C ARG A 396 17.41 -1.43 -30.33
N ASP A 397 16.36 -0.70 -29.95
CA ASP A 397 15.75 0.35 -30.76
C ASP A 397 16.37 1.72 -30.38
N GLU A 398 16.78 1.89 -29.12
CA GLU A 398 17.43 3.10 -28.59
C GLU A 398 18.72 2.78 -27.81
N PRO A 399 19.77 2.21 -28.43
CA PRO A 399 20.97 1.77 -27.71
C PRO A 399 21.82 2.90 -27.14
N GLU A 400 21.64 4.13 -27.64
CA GLU A 400 22.41 5.31 -27.25
C GLU A 400 21.93 5.93 -25.94
N THR A 401 20.63 5.82 -25.65
CA THR A 401 19.98 6.44 -24.48
C THR A 401 19.56 5.42 -23.44
N ARG A 402 19.48 4.14 -23.80
CA ARG A 402 19.00 3.08 -22.91
C ARG A 402 20.13 2.22 -22.39
N THR A 403 19.98 1.73 -21.17
CA THR A 403 20.85 0.71 -20.58
C THR A 403 20.26 -0.69 -20.74
N ARG A 404 21.15 -1.68 -20.86
CA ARG A 404 20.75 -3.08 -20.89
C ARG A 404 20.33 -3.52 -19.50
N VAL A 405 19.16 -4.13 -19.41
CA VAL A 405 18.71 -4.78 -18.17
C VAL A 405 19.59 -6.00 -17.88
N SER A 406 20.16 -6.06 -16.68
CA SER A 406 21.03 -7.15 -16.25
C SER A 406 20.28 -8.48 -16.09
N SER A 407 21.03 -9.58 -16.01
CA SER A 407 20.44 -10.90 -15.75
C SER A 407 19.81 -11.04 -14.36
N PRO A 408 20.43 -10.55 -13.26
CA PRO A 408 19.80 -10.52 -11.94
C PRO A 408 18.43 -9.84 -11.94
N THR A 409 18.33 -8.66 -12.57
CA THR A 409 17.06 -7.93 -12.66
C THR A 409 16.03 -8.70 -13.47
N LYS A 410 16.41 -9.25 -14.63
CA LYS A 410 15.51 -10.11 -15.43
C LYS A 410 14.95 -11.32 -14.67
N ARG A 411 15.72 -11.92 -13.76
CA ARG A 411 15.25 -13.05 -12.94
C ARG A 411 14.20 -12.66 -11.90
N ARG A 412 14.12 -11.36 -11.57
CA ARG A 412 13.21 -10.77 -10.59
C ARG A 412 12.06 -10.02 -11.27
N SER A 413 11.98 -10.14 -12.59
CA SER A 413 11.01 -9.42 -13.40
C SER A 413 10.26 -10.35 -14.33
N THR A 414 8.96 -10.11 -14.46
CA THR A 414 8.18 -10.62 -15.59
C THR A 414 8.21 -9.56 -16.69
N VAL A 415 8.92 -9.87 -17.77
CA VAL A 415 9.00 -9.00 -18.95
C VAL A 415 7.83 -9.29 -19.88
N ILE A 416 7.01 -8.28 -20.14
CA ILE A 416 5.88 -8.35 -21.07
C ILE A 416 6.17 -7.44 -22.25
N THR A 417 6.27 -8.02 -23.44
CA THR A 417 6.38 -7.25 -24.67
C THR A 417 5.02 -6.65 -25.02
N MET A 418 4.97 -5.33 -25.16
CA MET A 418 3.77 -4.62 -25.62
C MET A 418 3.62 -4.82 -27.13
N PRO A 419 2.46 -5.32 -27.59
CA PRO A 419 2.20 -5.46 -29.00
C PRO A 419 2.01 -4.09 -29.68
N ASN A 420 2.24 -4.04 -30.99
CA ASN A 420 1.83 -2.89 -31.79
C ASN A 420 0.37 -3.08 -32.20
N VAL A 421 -0.55 -2.67 -31.33
CA VAL A 421 -2.00 -2.78 -31.56
C VAL A 421 -2.42 -2.16 -32.90
N LEU A 422 -1.76 -1.08 -33.34
CA LEU A 422 -2.03 -0.48 -34.64
C LEU A 422 -1.71 -1.44 -35.78
N GLY A 423 -0.55 -2.11 -35.73
CA GLY A 423 -0.15 -3.11 -36.72
C GLY A 423 -1.08 -4.33 -36.70
N ASP A 424 -1.45 -4.81 -35.52
CA ASP A 424 -2.36 -5.97 -35.38
C ASP A 424 -3.74 -5.67 -35.98
N ARG A 425 -4.30 -4.49 -35.71
CA ARG A 425 -5.59 -4.05 -36.30
C ARG A 425 -5.49 -3.83 -37.80
N PHE A 426 -4.36 -3.31 -38.28
CA PHE A 426 -4.11 -3.16 -39.70
C PHE A 426 -4.08 -4.51 -40.41
N ASP A 427 -3.49 -5.55 -39.81
CA ASP A 427 -3.51 -6.90 -40.40
C ASP A 427 -4.94 -7.49 -40.48
N GLU A 428 -5.84 -7.11 -39.57
CA GLU A 428 -7.25 -7.54 -39.58
C GLU A 428 -8.10 -6.83 -40.66
N ASP A 429 -7.93 -5.52 -40.83
CA ASP A 429 -8.70 -4.68 -41.76
C ASP A 429 -7.82 -3.54 -42.31
N PRO A 430 -6.92 -3.83 -43.28
CA PRO A 430 -5.95 -2.85 -43.78
C PRO A 430 -6.61 -1.57 -44.33
N ASP A 431 -7.81 -1.73 -44.90
CA ASP A 431 -8.51 -0.65 -45.57
C ASP A 431 -9.14 0.36 -44.62
N ASN A 432 -9.55 -0.07 -43.42
CA ASN A 432 -10.35 0.78 -42.52
C ASN A 432 -9.79 0.92 -41.10
N ALA A 433 -8.91 0.03 -40.64
CA ALA A 433 -8.45 0.00 -39.26
C ALA A 433 -7.81 1.31 -38.83
N VAL A 434 -6.89 1.84 -39.63
CA VAL A 434 -6.17 3.09 -39.31
C VAL A 434 -7.14 4.27 -39.21
N LEU A 435 -8.08 4.37 -40.15
CA LEU A 435 -9.07 5.44 -40.17
C LEU A 435 -9.99 5.37 -38.94
N ARG A 436 -10.48 4.18 -38.59
CA ARG A 436 -11.31 3.97 -37.39
C ARG A 436 -10.55 4.35 -36.12
N LEU A 437 -9.32 3.84 -35.97
CA LEU A 437 -8.46 4.15 -34.83
C LEU A 437 -8.14 5.65 -34.73
N ALA A 438 -7.93 6.35 -35.84
CA ALA A 438 -7.72 7.80 -35.85
C ALA A 438 -8.93 8.55 -35.26
N ILE A 439 -10.16 8.16 -35.64
CA ILE A 439 -11.39 8.75 -35.08
C ILE A 439 -11.54 8.41 -33.60
N ASP A 440 -11.25 7.17 -33.19
CA ASP A 440 -11.32 6.77 -31.78
C ASP A 440 -10.33 7.55 -30.91
N LEU A 441 -9.12 7.83 -31.42
CA LEU A 441 -8.11 8.66 -30.76
C LEU A 441 -8.57 10.13 -30.64
N ILE A 442 -9.21 10.68 -31.67
CA ILE A 442 -9.79 12.04 -31.63
C ILE A 442 -10.93 12.11 -30.61
N SER A 443 -11.83 11.11 -30.61
CA SER A 443 -12.93 11.02 -29.64
C SER A 443 -12.39 10.92 -28.21
N SER A 444 -11.37 10.08 -27.99
CA SER A 444 -10.75 9.91 -26.67
C SER A 444 -10.11 11.20 -26.15
N GLU A 445 -9.45 11.97 -27.02
CA GLU A 445 -8.89 13.27 -26.63
C GLU A 445 -10.00 14.30 -26.34
N ARG A 446 -11.09 14.31 -27.12
CA ARG A 446 -12.25 15.15 -26.86
C ARG A 446 -12.84 14.85 -25.48
N ASP A 447 -13.11 13.57 -25.20
CA ASP A 447 -13.70 13.14 -23.92
C ASP A 447 -12.78 13.50 -22.75
N ARG A 448 -11.45 13.41 -22.93
CA ARG A 448 -10.46 13.83 -21.94
C ARG A 448 -10.54 15.34 -21.64
N VAL A 449 -10.64 16.17 -22.68
CA VAL A 449 -10.77 17.63 -22.52
C VAL A 449 -12.10 17.98 -21.84
N GLU A 450 -13.20 17.32 -22.21
CA GLU A 450 -14.52 17.55 -21.61
C GLU A 450 -14.57 17.12 -20.15
N ARG A 451 -14.06 15.94 -19.81
CA ARG A 451 -13.97 15.46 -18.42
C ARG A 451 -13.15 16.39 -17.54
N ARG A 452 -12.06 16.95 -18.07
CA ARG A 452 -11.25 17.95 -17.35
C ARG A 452 -12.06 19.22 -17.04
N GLY A 453 -12.88 19.67 -17.98
CA GLY A 453 -13.81 20.79 -17.77
C GLY A 453 -14.87 20.48 -16.70
N GLN A 454 -15.46 19.29 -16.72
CA GLN A 454 -16.46 18.83 -15.75
C GLN A 454 -15.90 18.77 -14.31
N ARG A 455 -14.60 18.51 -14.16
CA ARG A 455 -13.90 18.49 -12.86
C ARG A 455 -13.41 19.86 -12.40
N SER A 456 -13.88 20.95 -13.02
CA SER A 456 -13.43 22.33 -12.75
C SER A 456 -11.92 22.53 -12.90
N ALA A 457 -11.27 21.73 -13.76
CA ALA A 457 -9.84 21.74 -14.00
C ALA A 457 -9.49 22.15 -15.45
N ALA A 458 -10.39 22.88 -16.13
CA ALA A 458 -10.21 23.32 -17.52
C ALA A 458 -8.91 24.13 -17.69
N ALA A 459 -8.10 23.76 -18.69
CA ALA A 459 -6.91 24.52 -19.05
C ALA A 459 -7.25 25.70 -19.97
N GLN A 460 -6.36 26.71 -20.02
CA GLN A 460 -6.57 27.95 -20.79
C GLN A 460 -6.93 27.72 -22.27
N PHE A 461 -6.35 26.70 -22.91
CA PHE A 461 -6.56 26.38 -24.32
C PHE A 461 -7.66 25.32 -24.58
N ASP A 462 -8.34 24.83 -23.54
CA ASP A 462 -9.34 23.76 -23.71
C ASP A 462 -10.53 24.21 -24.56
N GLY A 463 -10.91 25.49 -24.51
CA GLY A 463 -11.96 26.04 -25.38
C GLY A 463 -11.63 25.90 -26.87
N ILE A 464 -10.40 26.24 -27.27
CA ILE A 464 -9.93 26.13 -28.66
C ILE A 464 -9.77 24.66 -29.05
N ARG A 465 -9.13 23.84 -28.19
CA ARG A 465 -8.99 22.40 -28.48
C ARG A 465 -10.35 21.76 -28.73
N LEU A 466 -11.32 22.07 -27.88
CA LEU A 466 -12.65 21.49 -27.96
C LEU A 466 -13.42 21.98 -29.18
N SER A 467 -13.24 23.25 -29.61
CA SER A 467 -13.91 23.75 -30.82
C SER A 467 -13.48 22.99 -32.07
N HIS A 468 -12.20 22.61 -32.17
CA HIS A 468 -11.69 21.80 -33.29
C HIS A 468 -12.07 20.33 -33.15
N LEU A 469 -11.85 19.71 -31.99
CA LEU A 469 -12.16 18.28 -31.76
C LEU A 469 -13.66 17.97 -31.93
N LYS A 470 -14.56 18.92 -31.69
CA LYS A 470 -16.01 18.75 -31.93
C LYS A 470 -16.40 18.72 -33.40
N THR A 471 -15.52 19.16 -34.30
CA THR A 471 -15.79 19.11 -35.75
C THR A 471 -15.65 17.71 -36.33
N VAL A 472 -14.99 16.79 -35.62
CA VAL A 472 -14.78 15.41 -36.06
C VAL A 472 -15.42 14.46 -35.06
N THR A 473 -16.53 13.85 -35.48
CA THR A 473 -17.29 12.86 -34.70
C THR A 473 -17.32 11.49 -35.37
N SER A 474 -17.12 11.46 -36.68
CA SER A 474 -17.22 10.30 -37.53
C SER A 474 -16.25 10.42 -38.71
N LEU A 475 -16.03 9.31 -39.41
CA LEU A 475 -15.19 9.28 -40.62
C LEU A 475 -15.70 10.20 -41.72
N THR A 476 -17.01 10.45 -41.80
CA THR A 476 -17.59 11.30 -42.85
C THR A 476 -17.35 12.79 -42.63
N ASP A 477 -16.88 13.18 -41.44
CA ASP A 477 -16.55 14.57 -41.13
C ASP A 477 -15.18 14.99 -41.70
N LEU A 478 -14.36 14.00 -42.10
CA LEU A 478 -13.11 14.22 -42.83
C LEU A 478 -13.36 14.18 -44.34
N SER A 479 -12.65 15.02 -45.09
CA SER A 479 -12.69 14.98 -46.55
C SER A 479 -12.29 13.59 -47.09
N SER A 480 -12.83 13.23 -48.26
CA SER A 480 -12.48 11.98 -48.95
C SER A 480 -10.99 11.90 -49.26
N GLU A 481 -10.42 13.02 -49.68
CA GLU A 481 -9.05 13.17 -50.14
C GLU A 481 -8.05 12.90 -49.02
N VAL A 482 -8.35 13.36 -47.81
CA VAL A 482 -7.52 13.12 -46.62
C VAL A 482 -7.64 11.70 -46.14
N ARG A 483 -8.84 11.11 -46.19
CA ARG A 483 -9.02 9.69 -45.83
C ARG A 483 -8.21 8.79 -46.75
N GLU A 484 -8.29 9.03 -48.06
CA GLU A 484 -7.52 8.28 -49.05
C GLU A 484 -6.01 8.48 -48.86
N SER A 485 -5.55 9.73 -48.70
CA SER A 485 -4.12 10.03 -48.53
C SER A 485 -3.57 9.49 -47.21
N LEU A 486 -4.32 9.58 -46.11
CA LEU A 486 -3.92 9.00 -44.82
C LEU A 486 -3.81 7.48 -44.93
N GLN A 487 -4.78 6.83 -45.58
CA GLN A 487 -4.73 5.40 -45.82
C GLN A 487 -3.51 5.00 -46.65
N LEU A 488 -3.24 5.70 -47.76
CA LEU A 488 -2.07 5.43 -48.61
C LEU A 488 -0.75 5.54 -47.84
N VAL A 489 -0.53 6.66 -47.14
CA VAL A 489 0.69 6.90 -46.37
C VAL A 489 0.87 5.86 -45.26
N THR A 490 -0.20 5.56 -44.52
CA THR A 490 -0.10 4.61 -43.40
C THR A 490 0.02 3.17 -43.87
N THR A 491 -0.58 2.80 -44.99
CA THR A 491 -0.41 1.49 -45.65
C THR A 491 1.04 1.30 -46.10
N ALA A 492 1.63 2.30 -46.79
CA ALA A 492 3.03 2.23 -47.21
C ALA A 492 4.00 2.03 -46.03
N ILE A 493 3.69 2.61 -44.86
CA ILE A 493 4.47 2.38 -43.64
C ILE A 493 4.20 0.99 -43.06
N LEU A 494 2.93 0.64 -42.82
CA LEU A 494 2.54 -0.58 -42.11
C LEU A 494 2.71 -1.87 -42.94
N ASP A 495 2.85 -1.79 -44.26
CA ASP A 495 3.15 -2.97 -45.08
C ASP A 495 4.59 -3.48 -44.89
N THR A 496 5.48 -2.66 -44.34
CA THR A 496 6.86 -3.05 -44.08
C THR A 496 7.06 -3.49 -42.62
N PRO A 497 7.84 -4.56 -42.36
CA PRO A 497 8.19 -4.95 -40.99
C PRO A 497 8.90 -3.83 -40.22
N THR A 498 9.71 -3.02 -40.90
CA THR A 498 10.42 -1.88 -40.32
C THR A 498 9.45 -0.77 -39.94
N GLY A 499 8.47 -0.44 -40.80
CA GLY A 499 7.43 0.54 -40.49
C GLY A 499 6.55 0.15 -39.30
N ARG A 500 6.16 -1.14 -39.22
CA ARG A 500 5.47 -1.70 -38.05
C ARG A 500 6.27 -1.60 -36.76
N SER A 501 7.60 -1.52 -36.86
CA SER A 501 8.49 -1.38 -35.72
C SER A 501 8.81 0.07 -35.36
N TRP A 502 8.03 1.06 -35.77
CA TRP A 502 8.12 2.39 -35.16
C TRP A 502 6.80 3.14 -35.24
N PHE A 503 5.95 2.83 -36.23
CA PHE A 503 4.64 3.43 -36.37
C PHE A 503 3.63 2.80 -35.41
N THR A 504 3.40 3.48 -34.29
CA THR A 504 2.53 3.05 -33.20
C THR A 504 1.30 3.96 -33.05
N LEU A 505 0.36 3.58 -32.19
CA LEU A 505 -0.82 4.40 -31.85
C LEU A 505 -0.46 5.83 -31.41
N GLY A 506 0.70 6.02 -30.77
CA GLY A 506 1.18 7.36 -30.38
C GLY A 506 1.41 8.28 -31.58
N LEU A 507 2.06 7.78 -32.64
CA LEU A 507 2.30 8.57 -33.86
C LEU A 507 1.01 8.77 -34.66
N LEU A 508 0.15 7.74 -34.74
CA LEU A 508 -1.17 7.90 -35.35
C LEU A 508 -2.00 8.96 -34.62
N ARG A 509 -1.94 9.02 -33.28
CA ARG A 509 -2.62 10.04 -32.48
C ARG A 509 -2.12 11.44 -32.83
N ASP A 510 -0.82 11.64 -32.93
CA ASP A 510 -0.26 12.94 -33.31
C ASP A 510 -0.75 13.38 -34.71
N VAL A 511 -0.75 12.46 -35.67
CA VAL A 511 -1.27 12.71 -37.04
C VAL A 511 -2.77 13.04 -37.02
N ALA A 512 -3.58 12.20 -36.35
CA ALA A 512 -5.03 12.36 -36.25
C ALA A 512 -5.42 13.68 -35.56
N LEU A 513 -4.72 14.04 -34.48
CA LEU A 513 -4.95 15.31 -33.80
C LEU A 513 -4.53 16.50 -34.66
N ASN A 514 -3.43 16.42 -35.43
CA ASN A 514 -3.05 17.49 -36.33
C ASN A 514 -4.13 17.73 -37.40
N ILE A 515 -4.64 16.65 -38.01
CA ILE A 515 -5.75 16.71 -38.95
C ILE A 515 -6.98 17.30 -38.27
N ALA A 516 -7.33 16.90 -37.05
CA ALA A 516 -8.51 17.40 -36.34
C ALA A 516 -8.43 18.89 -35.97
N GLN A 517 -7.21 19.44 -35.80
CA GLN A 517 -7.01 20.88 -35.54
C GLN A 517 -7.16 21.75 -36.80
N ALA A 518 -7.12 21.17 -38.01
CA ALA A 518 -7.29 21.93 -39.24
C ALA A 518 -8.70 22.54 -39.38
N GLU A 519 -8.83 23.60 -40.18
CA GLU A 519 -10.14 24.02 -40.66
C GLU A 519 -10.77 22.91 -41.52
N ARG A 520 -12.11 22.78 -41.52
CA ARG A 520 -12.83 21.73 -42.26
C ARG A 520 -12.90 22.05 -43.76
N SER A 521 -11.80 21.84 -44.46
CA SER A 521 -11.72 21.89 -45.92
C SER A 521 -10.70 20.88 -46.41
N ALA A 522 -10.91 20.30 -47.60
CA ALA A 522 -10.00 19.28 -48.13
C ALA A 522 -8.56 19.79 -48.24
N SER A 523 -8.36 21.05 -48.65
CA SER A 523 -7.03 21.65 -48.78
C SER A 523 -6.30 21.79 -47.45
N THR A 524 -6.99 22.30 -46.42
CA THR A 524 -6.37 22.55 -45.09
C THR A 524 -6.13 21.25 -44.33
N GLU A 525 -7.01 20.27 -44.48
CA GLU A 525 -6.82 18.95 -43.88
C GLU A 525 -5.68 18.17 -44.57
N LEU A 526 -5.54 18.25 -45.90
CA LEU A 526 -4.41 17.66 -46.64
C LEU A 526 -3.08 18.32 -46.27
N GLU A 527 -3.08 19.64 -46.10
CA GLU A 527 -1.92 20.40 -45.63
C GLU A 527 -1.53 19.96 -44.22
N ALA A 528 -2.49 19.77 -43.30
CA ALA A 528 -2.23 19.27 -41.95
C ALA A 528 -1.69 17.83 -41.95
N LEU A 529 -2.20 16.96 -42.82
CA LEU A 529 -1.61 15.63 -43.02
C LEU A 529 -0.18 15.74 -43.54
N GLY A 530 0.06 16.58 -44.54
CA GLY A 530 1.37 16.87 -45.10
C GLY A 530 2.40 17.31 -44.05
N TYR A 531 2.03 18.25 -43.17
CA TYR A 531 2.87 18.68 -42.06
C TYR A 531 3.10 17.56 -41.05
N ALA A 532 2.09 16.73 -40.74
CA ALA A 532 2.29 15.58 -39.86
C ALA A 532 3.28 14.57 -40.45
N VAL A 533 3.23 14.32 -41.78
CA VAL A 533 4.20 13.45 -42.46
C VAL A 533 5.61 14.01 -42.35
N ALA A 534 5.80 15.29 -42.72
CA ALA A 534 7.11 15.95 -42.68
C ALA A 534 7.69 16.04 -41.26
N ASP A 535 6.91 16.56 -40.31
CA ASP A 535 7.40 16.94 -38.98
C ASP A 535 7.46 15.76 -37.99
N LYS A 536 6.64 14.72 -38.21
CA LYS A 536 6.54 13.58 -37.28
C LYS A 536 6.98 12.27 -37.90
N LEU A 537 6.48 11.89 -39.08
CA LEU A 537 6.71 10.54 -39.60
C LEU A 537 8.10 10.39 -40.24
N VAL A 538 8.53 11.36 -41.06
CA VAL A 538 9.83 11.31 -41.74
C VAL A 538 10.98 11.16 -40.75
N HIS A 539 10.95 11.90 -39.64
CA HIS A 539 12.00 11.84 -38.62
C HIS A 539 12.06 10.51 -37.85
N GLN A 540 11.00 9.70 -37.90
CA GLN A 540 10.94 8.39 -37.27
C GLN A 540 11.31 7.25 -38.23
N LEU A 541 11.51 7.53 -39.52
CA LEU A 541 11.93 6.52 -40.47
C LEU A 541 13.26 5.90 -40.05
N ARG A 542 13.31 4.57 -40.22
CA ARG A 542 14.46 3.71 -40.00
C ARG A 542 14.50 2.73 -41.16
N GLY A 543 15.68 2.21 -41.47
CA GLY A 543 15.85 1.21 -42.52
C GLY A 543 16.67 1.71 -43.71
N SER A 544 16.39 1.13 -44.87
CA SER A 544 17.16 1.32 -46.09
C SER A 544 16.52 2.35 -47.03
N PHE A 545 17.27 2.79 -48.03
CA PHE A 545 16.73 3.68 -49.06
C PHE A 545 15.55 3.07 -49.85
N ALA A 546 15.45 1.74 -49.92
CA ALA A 546 14.34 1.07 -50.60
C ALA A 546 13.00 1.29 -49.90
N ASP A 547 13.01 1.40 -48.56
CA ASP A 547 11.81 1.63 -47.76
C ASP A 547 11.21 3.05 -47.98
N VAL A 548 11.98 3.96 -48.60
CA VAL A 548 11.57 5.34 -48.89
C VAL A 548 10.75 5.45 -50.18
N GLU A 549 10.97 4.58 -51.16
CA GLU A 549 10.36 4.73 -52.50
C GLU A 549 8.85 4.46 -52.49
N ASP A 550 8.42 3.47 -51.71
CA ASP A 550 7.00 3.17 -51.51
C ASP A 550 6.30 4.32 -50.77
N LEU A 551 7.00 4.93 -49.80
CA LEU A 551 6.49 6.11 -49.09
C LEU A 551 6.43 7.35 -49.99
N ARG A 552 7.43 7.57 -50.86
CA ARG A 552 7.45 8.64 -51.88
C ARG A 552 6.21 8.60 -52.76
N SER A 553 5.86 7.41 -53.24
CA SER A 553 4.64 7.21 -54.02
C SER A 553 3.38 7.53 -53.24
N ALA A 554 3.35 7.23 -51.94
CA ALA A 554 2.19 7.42 -51.08
C ALA A 554 1.91 8.88 -50.68
N TYR A 555 2.94 9.73 -50.54
CA TYR A 555 2.75 11.15 -50.21
C TYR A 555 2.79 12.10 -51.42
N ALA A 556 3.02 11.60 -52.64
CA ALA A 556 3.16 12.43 -53.85
C ALA A 556 1.94 13.34 -54.13
N SER A 557 0.76 12.98 -53.62
CA SER A 557 -0.47 13.78 -53.73
C SER A 557 -0.60 14.88 -52.68
N LEU A 558 0.28 14.92 -51.66
CA LEU A 558 0.22 15.90 -50.59
C LEU A 558 0.73 17.28 -51.05
N PRO A 559 0.14 18.39 -50.56
CA PRO A 559 0.51 19.74 -50.99
C PRO A 559 1.98 20.11 -50.76
N ASN A 560 2.64 19.48 -49.78
CA ASN A 560 4.03 19.73 -49.40
C ASN A 560 4.99 18.58 -49.78
N ALA A 561 4.67 17.77 -50.80
CA ALA A 561 5.52 16.66 -51.25
C ALA A 561 6.98 17.08 -51.51
N ASP A 562 7.21 18.24 -52.15
CA ASP A 562 8.55 18.79 -52.41
C ASP A 562 9.37 19.06 -51.13
N GLU A 563 8.71 19.36 -50.01
CA GLU A 563 9.37 19.58 -48.71
C GLU A 563 9.76 18.25 -48.09
N ILE A 564 8.83 17.28 -48.10
CA ILE A 564 9.05 15.92 -47.61
C ILE A 564 10.22 15.26 -48.37
N ASP A 565 10.26 15.42 -49.70
CA ASP A 565 11.35 14.91 -50.55
C ASP A 565 12.71 15.49 -50.15
N ARG A 566 12.80 16.80 -49.90
CA ARG A 566 14.05 17.44 -49.47
C ARG A 566 14.52 16.97 -48.10
N LEU A 567 13.60 16.68 -47.19
CA LEU A 567 13.95 16.11 -45.87
C LEU A 567 14.51 14.70 -46.03
N LEU A 568 13.89 13.87 -46.87
CA LEU A 568 14.35 12.51 -47.13
C LEU A 568 15.68 12.48 -47.87
N GLU A 569 15.89 13.33 -48.86
CA GLU A 569 17.18 13.48 -49.54
C GLU A 569 18.31 13.79 -48.57
N ARG A 570 18.06 14.64 -47.56
CA ARG A 570 19.03 14.94 -46.51
C ARG A 570 19.30 13.74 -45.60
N MET A 571 18.28 12.94 -45.28
CA MET A 571 18.45 11.70 -44.52
C MET A 571 19.24 10.64 -45.30
N MET A 572 19.20 10.71 -46.63
CA MET A 572 19.92 9.81 -47.53
C MET A 572 21.34 10.30 -47.87
N ASP A 573 21.75 11.51 -47.47
CA ASP A 573 23.05 12.13 -47.80
C ASP A 573 24.23 11.56 -46.98
N GLY A 574 24.17 10.25 -46.68
CA GLY A 574 25.14 9.51 -45.87
C GLY A 574 26.03 8.58 -46.70
N PRO A 575 27.17 8.13 -46.14
CA PRO A 575 28.05 7.14 -46.79
C PRO A 575 27.49 5.70 -46.77
N SER A 576 26.38 5.47 -46.06
CA SER A 576 25.70 4.18 -45.91
C SER A 576 24.36 4.17 -46.63
N ASP A 577 23.90 2.98 -47.06
CA ASP A 577 22.54 2.75 -47.59
C ASP A 577 21.44 2.77 -46.49
N GLU A 578 21.80 3.15 -45.27
CA GLU A 578 20.91 3.34 -44.13
C GLU A 578 20.52 4.81 -43.98
N LEU A 579 19.25 5.05 -43.65
CA LEU A 579 18.74 6.39 -43.38
C LEU A 579 19.39 6.99 -42.13
N LEU A 580 19.97 8.19 -42.28
CA LEU A 580 20.53 8.95 -41.17
C LEU A 580 19.46 9.84 -40.54
N PRO A 581 19.28 9.80 -39.21
CA PRO A 581 18.46 10.79 -38.52
C PRO A 581 18.98 12.21 -38.76
N LEU A 582 18.08 13.17 -38.97
CA LEU A 582 18.44 14.59 -39.14
C LEU A 582 18.87 15.27 -37.82
N LEU A 583 18.62 14.65 -36.67
CA LEU A 583 18.88 15.16 -35.33
C LEU A 583 19.68 14.17 -34.50
#